data_AF-A0A3S1ZW41-F1
#
_entry.id   AF-A0A3S1ZW41-F1
#
_cell.length_a   1.000
_cell.length_b   1.000
_cell.length_c   1.000
_cell.angle_alpha   90.00
_cell.angle_beta   90.00
_cell.angle_gamma   90.00
#
_symmetry.space_group_name_H-M   'P 1'
#
loop_
_entity.id
_entity.type
_entity.pdbx_description
1 polymer ?
#
loop_
_entity_poly.entity_id
_entity_poly.type
_entity_poly.pdbx_seq_one_letter_code
_entity_poly.pdbx_strand_id
1 'polypeptide(L)'
;MASDILIVDDEEDIRELVAGILSDEGHETRTAFDADSALAAIADRAPRLIFLDIWLQGSRLDGLALLDEIKTMHPTLPVVMISGHGNIETAVSAIRRGAYDFIEKPFKADRLILIAERALETSKLRREVSDLKLRSGETFDLIGMSSAMSQLRQTIERVAPTNSRVMIIGPSGS
;
A
#
# COMPACT_ATOMS: atom_id res chain seq x y z
N MET A 1 2.26 -3.24 18.93
CA MET A 1 2.06 -1.77 18.83
C MET A 1 0.68 -1.56 18.24
N ALA A 2 -0.25 -0.96 18.99
CA ALA A 2 -1.59 -0.68 18.51
C ALA A 2 -1.52 0.12 17.19
N SER A 3 -2.26 -0.34 16.19
CA SER A 3 -2.36 0.32 14.89
C SER A 3 -3.83 0.49 14.56
N ASP A 4 -4.17 1.60 13.94
CA ASP A 4 -5.52 1.90 13.46
C ASP A 4 -5.79 1.13 12.15
N ILE A 5 -6.78 0.24 12.17
CA ILE A 5 -7.14 -0.63 11.06
C ILE A 5 -8.59 -0.38 10.68
N LEU A 6 -8.83 -0.12 9.39
CA LEU A 6 -10.19 0.04 8.84
C LEU A 6 -10.63 -1.27 8.19
N ILE A 7 -11.81 -1.75 8.54
CA ILE A 7 -12.45 -2.94 7.97
C ILE A 7 -13.63 -2.47 7.11
N VAL A 8 -13.64 -2.86 5.83
CA VAL A 8 -14.68 -2.52 4.86
C VAL A 8 -15.27 -3.80 4.30
N ASP A 9 -16.51 -4.10 4.65
CA ASP A 9 -17.24 -5.31 4.23
C ASP A 9 -18.73 -5.00 4.34
N ASP A 10 -19.58 -5.47 3.42
CA ASP A 10 -21.03 -5.24 3.47
C ASP A 10 -21.72 -6.11 4.54
N GLU A 11 -21.13 -7.26 4.89
CA GLU A 11 -21.64 -8.18 5.91
C GLU A 11 -21.25 -7.73 7.33
N GLU A 12 -22.25 -7.45 8.18
CA GLU A 12 -22.03 -7.02 9.57
C GLU A 12 -21.27 -8.07 10.39
N ASP A 13 -21.66 -9.34 10.27
CA ASP A 13 -21.01 -10.45 10.97
C ASP A 13 -19.51 -10.54 10.66
N ILE A 14 -19.10 -10.26 9.42
CA ILE A 14 -17.69 -10.28 9.02
C ILE A 14 -16.96 -9.06 9.58
N ARG A 15 -17.56 -7.87 9.53
CA ARG A 15 -16.97 -6.67 10.13
C ARG A 15 -16.71 -6.87 11.61
N GLU A 16 -17.69 -7.39 12.35
CA GLU A 16 -17.56 -7.66 13.79
C GLU A 16 -16.53 -8.75 14.08
N LEU A 17 -16.51 -9.83 13.29
CA LEU A 17 -15.53 -10.90 13.45
C LEU A 17 -14.10 -10.40 13.26
N VAL A 18 -13.84 -9.68 12.16
CA VAL A 18 -12.49 -9.17 11.85
C VAL A 18 -12.08 -8.10 12.85
N ALA A 19 -12.98 -7.18 13.18
CA ALA A 19 -12.72 -6.15 14.17
C ALA A 19 -12.44 -6.75 15.56
N GLY A 20 -13.21 -7.76 15.98
CA GLY A 20 -13.01 -8.47 17.24
C GLY A 20 -11.63 -9.13 17.32
N ILE A 21 -11.27 -9.94 16.32
CA ILE A 21 -9.96 -10.63 16.26
C ILE A 21 -8.80 -9.64 16.34
N LEU A 22 -8.86 -8.53 15.60
CA LEU A 22 -7.80 -7.53 15.60
C LEU A 22 -7.75 -6.70 16.89
N SER A 23 -8.91 -6.45 17.50
CA SER A 23 -9.00 -5.71 18.77
C SER A 23 -8.45 -6.52 19.94
N ASP A 24 -8.67 -7.84 19.92
CA ASP A 24 -8.08 -8.77 20.91
C ASP A 24 -6.55 -8.77 20.86
N GLU A 25 -5.97 -8.55 19.67
CA GLU A 25 -4.51 -8.37 19.47
C GLU A 25 -4.02 -6.95 19.83
N GLY A 26 -4.93 -6.08 20.29
CA GLY A 26 -4.64 -4.72 20.75
C GLY A 26 -4.59 -3.67 19.65
N HIS A 27 -5.18 -3.93 18.48
CA HIS A 27 -5.36 -2.92 17.44
C HIS A 27 -6.60 -2.05 17.68
N GLU A 28 -6.57 -0.82 17.17
CA GLU A 28 -7.75 0.04 17.14
C GLU A 28 -8.47 -0.24 15.83
N THR A 29 -9.72 -0.67 15.89
CA THR A 29 -10.48 -1.07 14.71
C THR A 29 -11.61 -0.09 14.42
N ARG A 30 -11.80 0.21 13.14
CA ARG A 30 -12.93 0.99 12.63
C ARG A 30 -13.59 0.21 11.51
N THR A 31 -14.89 0.38 11.35
CA THR A 31 -15.68 -0.39 10.40
C THR A 31 -16.43 0.52 9.44
N ALA A 32 -16.53 0.12 8.18
CA ALA A 32 -17.33 0.75 7.14
C ALA A 32 -18.06 -0.33 6.34
N PHE A 33 -19.22 0.00 5.78
CA PHE A 33 -20.10 -0.98 5.11
C PHE A 33 -20.25 -0.71 3.60
N ASP A 34 -19.82 0.46 3.13
CA ASP A 34 -19.87 0.84 1.72
C ASP A 34 -18.67 1.74 1.36
N ALA A 35 -18.54 2.09 0.07
CA ALA A 35 -17.45 2.94 -0.37
C ALA A 35 -17.49 4.34 0.23
N ASP A 36 -18.67 4.95 0.38
CA ASP A 36 -18.77 6.33 0.84
C ASP A 36 -18.42 6.44 2.34
N SER A 37 -18.86 5.49 3.18
CA SER A 37 -18.46 5.36 4.59
C SER A 37 -16.97 5.03 4.74
N ALA A 38 -16.41 4.18 3.87
CA ALA A 38 -14.99 3.87 3.87
C ALA A 38 -14.15 5.11 3.54
N LEU A 39 -14.51 5.85 2.48
CA LEU A 39 -13.82 7.08 2.08
C LEU A 39 -13.96 8.17 3.15
N ALA A 40 -15.14 8.32 3.77
CA ALA A 40 -15.33 9.24 4.89
C ALA A 40 -14.46 8.88 6.09
N ALA A 41 -14.38 7.60 6.46
CA ALA A 41 -13.53 7.13 7.56
C ALA A 41 -12.04 7.36 7.28
N ILE A 42 -11.60 7.18 6.03
CA ILE A 42 -10.22 7.46 5.60
C ILE A 42 -9.94 8.97 5.67
N ALA A 43 -10.89 9.80 5.23
CA ALA A 43 -10.76 11.26 5.24
C ALA A 43 -10.71 11.84 6.66
N ASP A 44 -11.50 11.29 7.59
CA ASP A 44 -11.48 11.68 9.00
C ASP A 44 -10.12 11.35 9.65
N ARG A 45 -9.65 10.12 9.43
CA ARG A 45 -8.33 9.68 9.91
C ARG A 45 -7.78 8.60 9.00
N ALA A 46 -6.62 8.87 8.39
CA ALA A 46 -5.96 7.88 7.54
C ALA A 46 -5.52 6.65 8.36
N PRO A 47 -6.06 5.45 8.09
CA PRO A 47 -5.68 4.25 8.83
C PRO A 47 -4.25 3.82 8.48
N ARG A 48 -3.73 2.84 9.23
CA ARG A 48 -2.42 2.22 8.94
C ARG A 48 -2.54 0.98 8.04
N LEU A 49 -3.71 0.36 8.02
CA LEU A 49 -4.05 -0.81 7.23
C LEU A 49 -5.55 -0.78 6.92
N ILE A 50 -5.93 -1.25 5.73
CA ILE A 50 -7.32 -1.46 5.35
C ILE A 50 -7.54 -2.94 5.01
N PHE A 51 -8.58 -3.54 5.57
CA PHE A 51 -9.18 -4.77 5.06
C PHE A 51 -10.39 -4.40 4.23
N LEU A 52 -10.48 -4.93 3.00
CA LEU A 52 -11.51 -4.56 2.04
C LEU A 52 -12.10 -5.79 1.35
N ASP A 53 -13.42 -5.99 1.42
CA ASP A 53 -14.08 -7.01 0.61
C ASP A 53 -13.93 -6.69 -0.88
N ILE A 54 -13.67 -7.73 -1.68
CA ILE A 54 -13.68 -7.66 -3.14
C ILE A 54 -15.09 -7.31 -3.65
N TRP A 55 -16.13 -7.87 -3.02
CA TRP A 55 -17.51 -7.76 -3.50
C TRP A 55 -18.34 -6.91 -2.54
N LEU A 56 -18.33 -5.60 -2.75
CA LEU A 56 -19.06 -4.68 -1.86
C LEU A 56 -20.49 -4.46 -2.39
N GLN A 57 -21.46 -5.27 -1.95
CA GLN A 57 -22.84 -5.10 -2.41
C GLN A 57 -23.49 -3.84 -1.83
N GLY A 58 -24.37 -3.20 -2.60
CA GLY A 58 -25.08 -1.98 -2.16
C GLY A 58 -24.23 -0.71 -2.14
N SER A 59 -22.96 -0.77 -2.56
CA SER A 59 -22.06 0.37 -2.66
C SER A 59 -22.07 0.99 -4.06
N ARG A 60 -21.81 2.32 -4.13
CA ARG A 60 -21.60 3.04 -5.41
C ARG A 60 -20.39 2.50 -6.18
N LEU A 61 -19.37 2.04 -5.46
CA LEU A 61 -18.14 1.48 -6.02
C LEU A 61 -17.98 0.05 -5.53
N ASP A 62 -17.62 -0.83 -6.46
CA ASP A 62 -17.19 -2.19 -6.16
C ASP A 62 -15.85 -2.19 -5.39
N GLY A 63 -15.55 -3.27 -4.67
CA GLY A 63 -14.36 -3.35 -3.81
C GLY A 63 -13.06 -3.12 -4.57
N LEU A 64 -12.99 -3.63 -5.81
CA LEU A 64 -11.87 -3.36 -6.70
C LEU A 64 -11.78 -1.89 -7.15
N ALA A 65 -12.91 -1.21 -7.40
CA ALA A 65 -12.91 0.20 -7.80
C ALA A 65 -12.53 1.10 -6.62
N LEU A 66 -13.00 0.76 -5.41
CA LEU A 66 -12.61 1.43 -4.17
C LEU A 66 -11.11 1.27 -3.89
N LEU A 67 -10.52 0.10 -4.15
CA LEU A 67 -9.07 -0.10 -4.07
C LEU A 67 -8.30 0.91 -4.92
N ASP A 68 -8.72 1.14 -6.17
CA ASP A 68 -8.03 2.10 -7.06
C ASP A 68 -8.10 3.53 -6.52
N GLU A 69 -9.26 3.93 -5.98
CA GLU A 69 -9.45 5.27 -5.41
C GLU A 69 -8.60 5.46 -4.15
N ILE A 70 -8.58 4.47 -3.25
CA ILE A 70 -7.71 4.46 -2.07
C ILE A 70 -6.24 4.55 -2.47
N LYS A 71 -5.80 3.79 -3.48
CA LYS A 71 -4.40 3.81 -3.92
C LYS A 71 -4.01 5.08 -4.65
N THR A 72 -4.96 5.74 -5.30
CA THR A 72 -4.74 7.06 -5.91
C THR A 72 -4.53 8.13 -4.86
N MET A 73 -5.33 8.12 -3.78
CA MET A 73 -5.20 9.10 -2.68
C MET A 73 -4.04 8.78 -1.73
N HIS A 74 -3.84 7.50 -1.41
CA HIS A 74 -2.83 7.02 -0.47
C HIS A 74 -2.03 5.84 -1.05
N PRO A 75 -1.06 6.10 -1.95
CA PRO A 75 -0.29 5.06 -2.63
C PRO A 75 0.46 4.11 -1.67
N THR A 76 0.88 4.63 -0.50
CA THR A 76 1.66 3.90 0.49
C THR A 76 0.80 3.14 1.51
N LEU A 77 -0.52 3.32 1.52
CA LEU A 77 -1.41 2.67 2.47
C LEU A 77 -1.59 1.19 2.09
N PRO A 78 -1.19 0.21 2.92
CA PRO A 78 -1.45 -1.19 2.61
C PRO A 78 -2.96 -1.48 2.67
N VAL A 79 -3.44 -2.23 1.68
CA VAL A 79 -4.83 -2.69 1.59
C VAL A 79 -4.77 -4.20 1.39
N VAL A 80 -5.46 -4.95 2.26
CA VAL A 80 -5.58 -6.40 2.19
C VAL A 80 -7.00 -6.72 1.75
N MET A 81 -7.14 -7.50 0.68
CA MET A 81 -8.46 -7.86 0.17
C MET A 81 -9.03 -9.06 0.92
N ILE A 82 -10.32 -9.06 1.19
CA ILE A 82 -11.07 -10.21 1.70
C ILE A 82 -11.94 -10.75 0.56
N SER A 83 -11.95 -12.06 0.32
CA SER A 83 -12.78 -12.68 -0.72
C SER A 83 -13.55 -13.88 -0.20
N GLY A 84 -14.85 -13.95 -0.46
CA GLY A 84 -15.68 -15.13 -0.18
C GLY A 84 -15.82 -16.12 -1.34
N HIS A 85 -15.41 -15.75 -2.55
CA HIS A 85 -15.44 -16.64 -3.72
C HIS A 85 -14.01 -16.92 -4.17
N GLY A 86 -13.62 -18.19 -4.19
CA GLY A 86 -12.28 -18.71 -4.50
C GLY A 86 -11.79 -18.51 -5.93
N ASN A 87 -12.12 -17.38 -6.57
CA ASN A 87 -11.55 -16.98 -7.84
C ASN A 87 -10.16 -16.37 -7.60
N ILE A 88 -9.14 -17.18 -7.83
CA ILE A 88 -7.73 -16.75 -7.80
C ILE A 88 -7.49 -15.58 -8.77
N GLU A 89 -8.22 -15.54 -9.89
CA GLU A 89 -8.08 -14.47 -10.90
C GLU A 89 -8.39 -13.07 -10.33
N THR A 90 -9.46 -12.94 -9.52
CA THR A 90 -9.82 -11.67 -8.89
C THR A 90 -8.79 -11.25 -7.84
N ALA A 91 -8.25 -12.20 -7.08
CA ALA A 91 -7.18 -11.94 -6.13
C ALA A 91 -5.91 -11.44 -6.83
N VAL A 92 -5.49 -12.11 -7.91
CA VAL A 92 -4.32 -11.69 -8.72
C VAL A 92 -4.55 -10.32 -9.33
N SER A 93 -5.76 -10.02 -9.81
CA SER A 93 -6.13 -8.70 -10.33
C SER A 93 -5.99 -7.61 -9.27
N ALA A 94 -6.45 -7.87 -8.04
CA ALA A 94 -6.32 -6.91 -6.94
C ALA A 94 -4.85 -6.60 -6.58
N ILE A 95 -3.99 -7.63 -6.54
CA ILE A 95 -2.55 -7.44 -6.32
C ILE A 95 -1.93 -6.57 -7.42
N ARG A 96 -2.29 -6.81 -8.69
CA ARG A 96 -1.81 -6.00 -9.82
C ARG A 96 -2.27 -4.53 -9.72
N ARG A 97 -3.42 -4.28 -9.10
CA ARG A 97 -3.97 -2.94 -8.84
C ARG A 97 -3.40 -2.28 -7.58
N GLY A 98 -2.51 -2.96 -6.86
CA GLY A 98 -1.76 -2.41 -5.74
C GLY A 98 -2.22 -2.89 -4.36
N ALA A 99 -3.15 -3.86 -4.27
CA ALA A 99 -3.40 -4.55 -3.01
C ALA A 99 -2.09 -5.20 -2.50
N TYR A 100 -1.93 -5.22 -1.18
CA TYR A 100 -0.76 -5.79 -0.53
C TYR A 100 -0.82 -7.32 -0.51
N ASP A 101 -1.95 -7.87 -0.08
CA ASP A 101 -2.22 -9.30 -0.02
C ASP A 101 -3.75 -9.53 -0.07
N PHE A 102 -4.17 -10.79 -0.05
CA PHE A 102 -5.58 -11.16 0.08
C PHE A 102 -5.77 -12.30 1.10
N ILE A 103 -6.99 -12.40 1.61
CA ILE A 103 -7.43 -13.47 2.51
C ILE A 103 -8.77 -14.05 2.01
N GLU A 104 -8.85 -15.37 1.98
CA GLU A 104 -10.03 -16.10 1.51
C GLU A 104 -10.93 -16.49 2.71
N LYS A 105 -12.24 -16.23 2.62
CA LYS A 105 -13.26 -16.71 3.55
C LYS A 105 -13.52 -18.20 3.24
N PRO A 106 -13.61 -19.11 4.23
CA PRO A 106 -13.44 -18.87 5.67
C PRO A 106 -11.95 -18.84 6.08
N PHE A 107 -11.58 -17.83 6.87
CA PHE A 107 -10.23 -17.68 7.39
C PHE A 107 -10.14 -18.00 8.89
N LYS A 108 -8.94 -18.37 9.34
CA LYS A 108 -8.62 -18.54 10.77
C LYS A 108 -8.08 -17.23 11.34
N ALA A 109 -8.33 -16.97 12.62
CA ALA A 109 -7.83 -15.79 13.33
C ALA A 109 -6.30 -15.63 13.17
N ASP A 110 -5.52 -16.70 13.37
CA ASP A 110 -4.07 -16.69 13.22
C ASP A 110 -3.59 -16.21 11.84
N ARG A 111 -4.33 -16.57 10.78
CA ARG A 111 -4.01 -16.17 9.40
C ARG A 111 -4.22 -14.67 9.22
N LEU A 112 -5.33 -14.15 9.77
CA LEU A 112 -5.68 -12.75 9.69
C LEU A 112 -4.67 -11.87 10.44
N ILE A 113 -4.31 -12.27 11.65
CA ILE A 113 -3.30 -11.61 12.48
C ILE A 113 -1.95 -11.58 11.75
N LEU A 114 -1.50 -12.73 11.24
CA LEU A 114 -0.22 -12.83 10.52
C LEU A 114 -0.16 -11.90 9.30
N ILE A 115 -1.24 -11.80 8.53
CA ILE A 115 -1.30 -10.92 7.36
C ILE A 115 -1.28 -9.45 7.80
N ALA A 116 -2.04 -9.09 8.83
CA ALA A 116 -2.07 -7.75 9.38
C ALA A 116 -0.68 -7.29 9.88
N GLU A 117 0.00 -8.14 10.66
CA GLU A 117 1.35 -7.87 11.16
C GLU A 117 2.35 -7.64 10.03
N ARG A 118 2.39 -8.54 9.03
CA ARG A 118 3.28 -8.43 7.87
C ARG A 118 3.01 -7.17 7.05
N ALA A 119 1.74 -6.82 6.86
CA ALA A 119 1.35 -5.62 6.13
C ALA A 119 1.78 -4.35 6.86
N LEU A 120 1.58 -4.30 8.18
CA LEU A 120 1.98 -3.18 9.04
C LEU A 120 3.50 -3.05 9.13
N GLU A 121 4.23 -4.16 9.27
CA GLU A 121 5.69 -4.20 9.31
C GLU A 121 6.28 -3.68 8.00
N THR A 122 5.81 -4.20 6.86
CA THR A 122 6.28 -3.75 5.54
C THR A 122 6.01 -2.27 5.31
N SER A 123 4.83 -1.79 5.71
CA SER A 123 4.48 -0.37 5.65
C SER A 123 5.39 0.50 6.53
N LYS A 124 5.69 0.04 7.75
CA LYS A 124 6.62 0.71 8.66
C LYS A 124 8.03 0.80 8.08
N LEU A 125 8.57 -0.31 7.59
CA LEU A 125 9.91 -0.35 6.98
C LEU A 125 10.01 0.57 5.76
N ARG A 126 8.98 0.61 4.89
CA ARG A 126 8.96 1.52 3.74
C ARG A 126 8.97 2.99 4.16
N ARG A 127 8.25 3.35 5.22
CA ARG A 127 8.27 4.71 5.79
C ARG A 127 9.64 5.03 6.37
N GLU A 128 10.23 4.13 7.16
CA GLU A 128 11.56 4.32 7.74
C GLU A 128 12.63 4.50 6.67
N VAL A 129 12.62 3.70 5.60
CA VAL A 129 13.53 3.86 4.46
C VAL A 129 13.34 5.22 3.79
N SER A 130 12.10 5.67 3.62
CA SER A 130 11.80 6.97 3.01
C SER A 130 12.27 8.13 3.89
N ASP A 131 12.03 8.05 5.20
CA ASP A 131 12.46 9.04 6.18
C ASP A 131 13.99 9.11 6.29
N LEU A 132 14.67 7.97 6.28
CA LEU A 132 16.14 7.90 6.28
C LEU A 132 16.73 8.49 5.01
N LYS A 133 16.16 8.20 3.84
CA LYS A 133 16.58 8.80 2.56
C LYS A 133 16.44 10.32 2.57
N LEU A 134 15.32 10.84 3.09
CA LEU A 134 15.09 12.28 3.25
C LEU A 134 16.13 12.91 4.20
N ARG A 135 16.39 12.28 5.35
CA ARG A 135 17.37 12.78 6.34
C ARG A 135 18.81 12.72 5.86
N SER A 136 19.14 11.75 4.99
CA SER A 136 20.49 11.60 4.42
C SER A 136 20.79 12.64 3.33
N GLY A 137 19.81 13.43 2.89
CA GLY A 137 20.00 14.44 1.84
C GLY A 137 20.28 13.85 0.45
N GLU A 138 20.09 12.54 0.27
CA GLU A 138 20.30 11.85 -1.01
C GLU A 138 19.09 12.02 -1.93
N THR A 139 18.80 13.26 -2.33
CA THR A 139 18.14 13.45 -3.62
C THR A 139 19.19 13.18 -4.69
N PHE A 140 19.10 12.03 -5.37
CA PHE A 140 19.90 11.71 -6.56
C PHE A 140 19.54 12.58 -7.79
N ASP A 141 18.87 13.71 -7.57
CA ASP A 141 18.54 14.65 -8.63
C ASP A 141 19.78 15.47 -8.97
N LEU A 142 20.29 15.25 -10.18
CA LEU A 142 21.32 16.07 -10.79
C LEU A 142 20.77 17.49 -11.05
N ILE A 143 20.98 18.40 -10.10
CA ILE A 143 20.51 19.80 -10.18
C ILE A 143 21.27 20.55 -11.28
N GLY A 144 20.56 21.33 -12.10
CA GLY A 144 21.13 22.26 -13.07
C GLY A 144 20.59 22.09 -14.49
N MET A 145 20.38 23.20 -15.20
CA MET A 145 19.80 23.25 -16.56
C MET A 145 20.82 23.60 -17.65
N SER A 146 22.12 23.56 -17.35
CA SER A 146 23.16 23.89 -18.33
C SER A 146 23.24 22.84 -19.44
N SER A 147 23.76 23.24 -20.60
CA SER A 147 24.00 22.31 -21.72
C SER A 147 24.87 21.12 -21.33
N ALA A 148 25.88 21.34 -20.48
CA ALA A 148 26.74 20.28 -19.95
C ALA A 148 25.96 19.27 -19.08
N MET A 149 25.07 19.74 -18.21
CA MET A 149 24.22 18.86 -17.40
C MET A 149 23.22 18.07 -18.24
N SER A 150 22.68 18.68 -19.29
CA SER A 150 21.80 17.99 -20.24
C SER A 150 22.54 16.89 -21.02
N GLN A 151 23.77 17.15 -21.47
CA GLN A 151 24.63 16.14 -22.11
C GLN A 151 25.02 15.01 -21.16
N LEU A 152 25.29 15.33 -19.89
CA LEU A 152 25.57 14.34 -18.85
C LEU A 152 24.37 13.41 -18.64
N ARG A 153 23.16 13.95 -18.46
CA ARG A 153 21.92 13.16 -18.34
C ARG A 153 21.71 12.24 -19.54
N GLN A 154 21.87 12.76 -20.76
CA GLN A 154 21.72 11.95 -21.97
C GLN A 154 22.76 10.83 -22.06
N THR A 155 23.98 11.07 -21.57
CA THR A 155 25.03 10.03 -21.52
C THR A 155 24.68 8.97 -20.49
N ILE A 156 24.18 9.35 -19.32
CA ILE A 156 23.72 8.42 -18.28
C ILE A 156 22.59 7.54 -18.82
N GLU A 157 21.55 8.12 -19.42
CA GLU A 157 20.41 7.38 -19.99
C GLU A 157 20.86 6.36 -21.05
N ARG A 158 21.85 6.71 -21.86
CA ARG A 158 22.38 5.82 -22.90
C ARG A 158 23.22 4.66 -22.35
N VAL A 159 23.98 4.89 -21.28
CA VAL A 159 24.95 3.90 -20.75
C VAL A 159 24.33 3.04 -19.64
N ALA A 160 23.38 3.58 -18.87
CA ALA A 160 22.71 2.90 -17.76
C ALA A 160 22.09 1.53 -18.08
N PRO A 161 21.42 1.30 -19.23
CA PRO A 161 20.86 -0.02 -19.55
C PRO A 161 21.91 -1.05 -19.99
N THR A 162 23.18 -0.66 -20.11
CA THR A 162 24.25 -1.56 -20.55
C THR A 162 24.93 -2.24 -19.36
N ASN A 163 25.30 -3.52 -19.50
CA ASN A 163 26.08 -4.26 -18.49
C ASN A 163 27.60 -3.98 -18.61
N SER A 164 28.00 -2.83 -19.15
CA SER A 164 29.41 -2.48 -19.38
C SER A 164 30.02 -1.77 -18.17
N ARG A 165 31.34 -1.89 -17.99
CA ARG A 165 32.06 -1.14 -16.95
C ARG A 165 32.10 0.35 -17.33
N VAL A 166 31.79 1.22 -16.36
CA VAL A 166 31.80 2.69 -16.54
C VAL A 166 32.92 3.31 -15.72
N MET A 167 33.67 4.22 -16.34
CA MET A 167 34.67 5.05 -15.66
C MET A 167 34.21 6.50 -15.70
N ILE A 168 34.05 7.11 -14.52
CA ILE A 168 33.62 8.50 -14.35
C ILE A 168 34.87 9.35 -14.08
N ILE A 169 35.00 10.48 -14.78
CA ILE A 169 36.14 11.38 -14.65
C ILE A 169 35.63 12.80 -14.42
N GLY A 170 36.13 13.44 -13.37
CA GLY A 170 35.77 14.80 -13.00
C GLY A 170 36.70 15.35 -11.92
N PRO A 171 36.74 16.69 -11.73
CA PRO A 171 37.48 17.31 -10.63
C PRO A 171 36.87 16.94 -9.26
N SER A 172 37.60 17.17 -8.17
CA SER A 172 37.06 16.91 -6.83
C SER A 172 35.82 17.77 -6.54
N GLY A 173 34.72 17.13 -6.14
CA GLY A 173 33.46 17.79 -5.80
C GLY A 173 32.45 17.91 -6.96
N SER A 174 32.77 17.35 -8.14
CA SER A 174 31.82 17.18 -9.26
C SER A 174 31.05 15.86 -9.22
#